data_AF-A0AAV7PN38-F1
#
_entry.id   AF-A0AAV7PN38-F1
#
_cell.length_a   1.000
_cell.length_b   1.000
_cell.length_c   1.000
_cell.angle_alpha   90.00
_cell.angle_beta   90.00
_cell.angle_gamma   90.00
#
_symmetry.space_group_name_H-M   'P 1'
#
loop_
_entity.id
_entity.type
_entity.pdbx_description
1 polymer ?
#
loop_
_entity_poly.entity_id
_entity_poly.type
_entity_poly.pdbx_seq_one_letter_code
_entity_poly.pdbx_strand_id
1 'polypeptide(L)'
;MAIQGGLPVRAFMHARGLNRYKSCPRGCTTDETTYHLFWECAYAQDLLKALSTELGAWIPTTCITADSVMYGLFPGSHALGDLQGCWRLLCCLKDVLLFSRNRLVVGKKETSTLVCRKMIHSLLRDYAALDGSDDDSDDET
;
A
#
# COMPACT_ATOMS: atom_id res chain seq x y z
N MET A 1 3.93 -6.07 9.33
CA MET A 1 2.46 -5.85 9.34
C MET A 1 2.03 -5.51 10.76
N ALA A 2 1.10 -4.58 10.98
CA ALA A 2 0.60 -4.32 12.34
C ALA A 2 -0.82 -4.85 12.48
N ILE A 3 -1.00 -5.73 13.46
CA ILE A 3 -2.24 -6.41 13.85
C ILE A 3 -2.69 -5.87 15.22
N GLN A 4 -4.00 -5.99 15.46
CA GLN A 4 -4.84 -5.80 16.65
C GLN A 4 -4.25 -5.07 17.88
N GLY A 5 -4.92 -3.98 18.25
CA GLY A 5 -4.39 -2.90 19.12
C GLY A 5 -3.91 -1.68 18.31
N GLY A 6 -4.39 -1.56 17.06
CA GLY A 6 -3.98 -0.55 16.09
C GLY A 6 -3.78 0.82 16.73
N LEU A 7 -2.55 1.32 16.64
CA LEU A 7 -2.15 2.62 17.19
C LEU A 7 -3.26 3.64 16.93
N PRO A 8 -3.70 4.40 17.96
CA PRO A 8 -4.60 5.51 17.76
C PRO A 8 -4.10 6.33 16.58
N VAL A 9 -4.99 6.76 15.69
CA VAL A 9 -4.63 7.39 14.39
C VAL A 9 -3.53 8.43 14.55
N ARG A 10 -3.57 9.23 15.62
CA ARG A 10 -2.53 10.20 15.99
C ARG A 10 -1.14 9.59 16.23
N ALA A 11 -1.05 8.49 16.96
CA ALA A 11 0.21 7.79 17.22
C ALA A 11 0.74 7.09 15.96
N PHE A 12 -0.14 6.53 15.12
CA PHE A 12 0.23 6.01 13.81
C PHE A 12 0.77 7.12 12.89
N MET A 13 0.06 8.25 12.80
CA MET A 13 0.47 9.43 12.03
C MET A 13 1.80 10.01 12.55
N HIS A 14 2.00 10.05 13.86
CA HIS A 14 3.24 10.50 14.47
C HIS A 14 4.40 9.56 14.14
N ALA A 15 4.23 8.25 14.32
CA ALA A 15 5.26 7.24 14.01
C ALA A 15 5.67 7.26 12.53
N ARG A 16 4.72 7.55 11.63
CA ARG A 16 4.96 7.64 10.19
C ARG A 16 5.36 9.05 9.73
N GLY A 17 5.53 10.01 10.65
CA GLY A 17 5.93 11.38 10.33
C GLY A 17 4.93 12.17 9.48
N LEU A 18 3.66 11.75 9.46
CA LEU A 18 2.57 12.40 8.74
C LEU A 18 2.09 13.67 9.44
N ASN A 19 2.23 13.75 10.78
CA ASN A 19 1.84 14.93 11.54
C ASN A 19 2.83 16.11 11.44
N ARG A 20 3.88 16.01 10.60
CA ARG A 20 4.91 17.05 10.44
C ARG A 20 4.54 18.10 9.38
N TYR A 21 3.67 17.77 8.44
CA TYR A 21 3.26 18.66 7.36
C TYR A 21 1.75 18.76 7.35
N LYS A 22 1.21 19.98 7.44
CA LYS A 22 -0.25 20.18 7.35
C LYS A 22 -0.75 19.82 5.96
N SER A 23 -0.06 20.28 4.92
CA SER A 23 -0.46 20.08 3.52
C SER A 23 0.34 18.95 2.85
N CYS A 24 -0.25 18.33 1.84
CA CYS A 24 0.41 17.30 1.05
C CYS A 24 1.74 17.80 0.43
N PRO A 25 2.87 17.09 0.63
CA PRO A 25 4.17 17.52 0.12
C PRO A 25 4.27 17.49 -1.42
N ARG A 26 3.31 16.84 -2.09
CA ARG A 26 3.18 16.82 -3.56
C ARG A 26 2.32 17.98 -4.10
N GLY A 27 1.95 18.93 -3.25
CA GLY A 27 1.20 20.13 -3.67
C GLY A 27 -0.31 19.91 -3.85
N CYS A 28 -0.88 18.83 -3.30
CA CYS A 28 -2.34 18.72 -3.23
C CYS A 28 -2.89 19.79 -2.26
N THR A 29 -4.06 20.36 -2.57
CA THR A 29 -4.71 21.41 -1.76
C THR A 29 -5.31 20.90 -0.44
N THR A 30 -5.19 19.61 -0.17
CA THR A 30 -5.74 18.90 0.99
C THR A 30 -4.67 18.62 2.04
N ASP A 31 -5.11 18.50 3.29
CA ASP A 31 -4.23 18.15 4.40
C ASP A 31 -3.64 16.73 4.25
N GLU A 32 -2.39 16.55 4.66
CA GLU A 32 -1.70 15.24 4.59
C GLU A 32 -2.22 14.31 5.70
N THR A 33 -3.30 13.59 5.42
CA THR A 33 -3.81 12.49 6.26
C THR A 33 -3.38 11.14 5.72
N THR A 34 -3.54 10.07 6.52
CA THR A 34 -3.33 8.69 6.05
C THR A 34 -4.27 8.32 4.91
N TYR A 35 -5.53 8.75 5.01
CA TYR A 35 -6.54 8.57 3.98
C TYR A 35 -6.14 9.31 2.70
N HIS A 36 -5.66 10.55 2.82
CA HIS A 36 -5.15 11.30 1.68
C HIS A 36 -3.95 10.59 1.04
N LEU A 37 -2.94 10.20 1.83
CA LEU A 37 -1.71 9.60 1.32
C LEU A 37 -1.95 8.33 0.50
N PHE A 38 -2.86 7.46 0.95
CA PHE A 38 -3.07 6.14 0.34
C PHE A 38 -4.24 6.11 -0.66
N TRP A 39 -5.19 7.03 -0.56
CA TRP A 39 -6.38 7.04 -1.41
C TRP A 39 -6.56 8.35 -2.17
N GLU A 40 -6.79 9.49 -1.51
CA GLU A 40 -7.23 10.70 -2.23
C GLU A 40 -6.12 11.39 -3.04
N CYS A 41 -4.85 11.19 -2.68
CA CYS A 41 -3.74 11.84 -3.37
C CYS A 41 -3.73 11.46 -4.84
N ALA A 42 -3.64 12.47 -5.73
CA ALA A 42 -3.58 12.25 -7.18
C ALA A 42 -2.45 11.27 -7.56
N TYR A 43 -1.29 11.40 -6.91
CA TYR A 43 -0.17 10.48 -7.11
C TYR A 43 -0.48 9.04 -6.70
N ALA A 44 -1.24 8.84 -5.62
CA ALA A 44 -1.68 7.51 -5.19
C ALA A 44 -2.69 6.92 -6.18
N GLN A 45 -3.62 7.73 -6.67
CA GLN A 45 -4.59 7.34 -7.70
C GLN A 45 -3.91 6.96 -9.02
N ASP A 46 -2.90 7.72 -9.45
CA ASP A 46 -2.14 7.39 -10.67
C ASP A 46 -1.37 6.08 -10.53
N LEU A 47 -0.83 5.81 -9.35
CA LEU A 47 -0.14 4.55 -9.08
C LEU A 47 -1.12 3.37 -8.99
N LEU A 48 -2.31 3.56 -8.39
CA LEU A 48 -3.39 2.57 -8.39
C LEU A 48 -3.87 2.25 -9.80
N LYS A 49 -4.08 3.27 -10.65
CA LYS A 49 -4.40 3.10 -12.07
C LYS A 49 -3.30 2.34 -12.81
N ALA A 50 -2.03 2.63 -12.53
CA ALA A 50 -0.92 1.92 -13.15
C ALA A 50 -0.85 0.44 -12.74
N LEU A 51 -1.50 0.04 -11.64
CA LEU A 51 -1.59 -1.34 -11.13
C LEU A 51 -2.96 -1.97 -11.40
N SER A 52 -3.86 -1.30 -12.14
CA SER A 52 -5.24 -1.76 -12.28
C SER A 52 -5.35 -3.13 -12.93
N THR A 53 -4.45 -3.45 -13.85
CA THR A 53 -4.41 -4.76 -14.53
C THR A 53 -4.00 -5.86 -13.55
N GLU A 54 -2.98 -5.61 -12.72
CA GLU A 54 -2.52 -6.55 -11.71
C GLU A 54 -3.55 -6.75 -10.59
N LEU A 55 -4.20 -5.67 -10.13
CA LEU A 55 -5.29 -5.75 -9.16
C LEU A 55 -6.48 -6.52 -9.74
N GLY A 56 -6.83 -6.24 -11.00
CA GLY A 56 -7.92 -6.89 -11.73
C GLY A 56 -7.74 -8.39 -11.95
N ALA A 57 -6.52 -8.91 -11.83
CA ALA A 57 -6.26 -10.35 -11.87
C ALA A 57 -6.79 -11.09 -10.63
N TRP A 58 -6.93 -10.38 -9.50
CA TRP A 58 -7.42 -10.95 -8.23
C TRP A 58 -8.85 -10.52 -7.95
N ILE A 59 -9.12 -9.21 -8.00
CA ILE A 59 -10.41 -8.63 -7.62
C ILE A 59 -10.79 -7.58 -8.68
N PRO A 60 -12.06 -7.52 -9.13
CA PRO A 60 -12.51 -6.50 -10.04
C PRO A 60 -12.14 -5.10 -9.55
N THR A 61 -11.59 -4.26 -10.42
CA THR A 61 -11.13 -2.91 -10.05
C THR A 61 -12.25 -2.03 -9.50
N THR A 62 -13.50 -2.30 -9.88
CA THR A 62 -14.72 -1.67 -9.33
C THR A 62 -14.93 -1.96 -7.84
N CYS A 63 -14.34 -3.03 -7.32
CA CYS A 63 -14.37 -3.42 -5.91
C CYS A 63 -13.17 -2.85 -5.12
N ILE A 64 -12.24 -2.15 -5.77
CA ILE A 64 -11.13 -1.47 -5.08
C ILE A 64 -11.66 -0.12 -4.58
N THR A 65 -11.93 -0.05 -3.29
CA THR A 65 -12.44 1.13 -2.59
C THR A 65 -11.40 1.68 -1.62
N ALA A 66 -11.69 2.82 -1.01
CA ALA A 66 -10.85 3.34 0.07
C ALA A 66 -10.74 2.36 1.23
N ASP A 67 -11.82 1.65 1.58
CA ASP A 67 -11.81 0.63 2.64
C ASP A 67 -11.01 -0.61 2.24
N SER A 68 -11.07 -1.00 0.97
CA SER A 68 -10.23 -2.05 0.41
C SER A 68 -8.76 -1.70 0.55
N VAL A 69 -8.39 -0.46 0.17
CA VAL A 69 -7.02 0.03 0.27
C VAL A 69 -6.63 0.17 1.74
N MET A 70 -7.41 0.80 2.60
CA MET A 70 -7.00 1.09 3.98
C MET A 70 -6.99 -0.15 4.87
N TYR A 71 -8.03 -0.97 4.78
CA TYR A 71 -8.36 -2.01 5.76
C TYR A 71 -8.42 -3.43 5.17
N GLY A 72 -8.35 -3.58 3.84
CA GLY A 72 -8.46 -4.89 3.19
C GLY A 72 -9.90 -5.40 3.15
N LEU A 73 -10.86 -4.49 3.29
CA LEU A 73 -12.29 -4.79 3.25
C LEU A 73 -12.79 -4.65 1.82
N PHE A 74 -12.95 -5.77 1.13
CA PHE A 74 -13.41 -5.80 -0.26
C PHE A 74 -14.93 -6.03 -0.31
N PRO A 75 -15.67 -5.24 -1.10
CA PRO A 75 -17.10 -5.47 -1.31
C PRO A 75 -17.33 -6.73 -2.16
N GLY A 76 -18.34 -7.52 -1.79
CA GLY A 76 -18.73 -8.75 -2.48
C GLY A 76 -18.12 -10.02 -1.88
N SER A 77 -18.31 -11.14 -2.57
CA SER A 77 -17.76 -12.44 -2.19
C SER A 77 -16.65 -12.83 -3.16
N HIS A 78 -15.44 -13.03 -2.63
CA HIS A 78 -14.24 -13.39 -3.40
C HIS A 78 -13.56 -14.59 -2.74
N ALA A 79 -12.74 -15.34 -3.48
CA ALA A 79 -11.98 -16.43 -2.90
C ALA A 79 -10.93 -15.89 -1.92
N LEU A 80 -10.61 -16.65 -0.88
CA LEU A 80 -9.64 -16.24 0.13
C LEU A 80 -8.25 -15.97 -0.48
N GLY A 81 -7.82 -16.79 -1.44
CA GLY A 81 -6.55 -16.59 -2.15
C GLY A 81 -6.51 -15.28 -2.93
N ASP A 82 -7.63 -14.89 -3.56
CA ASP A 82 -7.73 -13.63 -4.30
C ASP A 82 -7.69 -12.42 -3.37
N LEU A 83 -8.39 -12.52 -2.23
CA LEU A 83 -8.34 -11.50 -1.17
C LEU A 83 -6.91 -11.32 -0.65
N GLN A 84 -6.21 -12.42 -0.38
CA GLN A 84 -4.83 -12.40 0.10
C GLN A 84 -3.87 -11.81 -0.93
N GLY A 85 -3.94 -12.27 -2.20
CA GLY A 85 -3.11 -11.76 -3.29
C GLY A 85 -3.33 -10.26 -3.53
N CYS A 86 -4.59 -9.83 -3.59
CA CYS A 86 -4.92 -8.43 -3.75
C CYS A 86 -4.47 -7.59 -2.55
N TRP A 87 -4.72 -8.04 -1.32
CA TRP A 87 -4.31 -7.32 -0.11
C TRP A 87 -2.80 -7.18 -0.01
N ARG A 88 -2.04 -8.21 -0.40
CA ARG A 88 -0.58 -8.16 -0.43
C ARG A 88 -0.07 -7.12 -1.41
N LEU A 89 -0.65 -7.06 -2.61
CA LEU A 89 -0.32 -6.02 -3.59
C LEU A 89 -0.62 -4.61 -3.05
N LEU A 90 -1.74 -4.43 -2.36
CA LEU A 90 -2.10 -3.16 -1.71
C LEU A 90 -1.16 -2.81 -0.55
N CYS A 91 -0.66 -3.79 0.20
CA CYS A 91 0.38 -3.56 1.22
C CYS A 91 1.69 -3.06 0.58
N CYS A 92 2.15 -3.70 -0.50
CA CYS A 92 3.33 -3.26 -1.24
C CYS A 92 3.17 -1.82 -1.76
N LEU A 93 1.98 -1.50 -2.29
CA LEU A 93 1.62 -0.15 -2.71
C LEU A 93 1.77 0.87 -1.57
N LYS A 94 1.22 0.60 -0.38
CA LYS A 94 1.31 1.50 0.78
C LYS A 94 2.75 1.74 1.19
N ASP A 95 3.57 0.69 1.24
CA ASP A 95 4.97 0.81 1.64
C ASP A 95 5.75 1.66 0.63
N VAL A 96 5.50 1.48 -0.67
CA VAL A 96 6.14 2.28 -1.72
C VAL A 96 5.64 3.74 -1.74
N LEU A 97 4.35 3.98 -1.49
CA LEU A 97 3.80 5.34 -1.37
C LEU A 97 4.45 6.09 -0.20
N LEU A 98 4.60 5.42 0.94
CA LEU A 98 5.26 5.98 2.10
C LEU A 98 6.76 6.20 1.84
N PHE A 99 7.46 5.25 1.22
CA PHE A 99 8.85 5.39 0.82
C PHE A 99 9.05 6.62 -0.10
N SER A 100 8.24 6.71 -1.15
CA SER A 100 8.26 7.83 -2.11
C SER A 100 7.99 9.17 -1.40
N ARG A 101 7.03 9.20 -0.47
CA ARG A 101 6.72 10.38 0.34
C ARG A 101 7.92 10.77 1.22
N ASN A 102 8.51 9.82 1.94
CA ASN A 102 9.64 10.11 2.82
C ASN A 102 10.86 10.60 2.03
N ARG A 103 11.10 10.04 0.85
CA ARG A 103 12.14 10.49 -0.08
C ARG A 103 11.90 11.91 -0.59
N LEU A 104 10.64 12.27 -0.85
CA LEU A 104 10.27 13.64 -1.21
C LEU A 104 10.45 14.61 -0.04
N VAL A 105 10.01 14.22 1.15
CA VAL A 105 10.01 15.09 2.34
C VAL A 105 11.42 15.33 2.88
N VAL A 106 12.19 14.25 3.08
CA VAL A 106 13.53 14.29 3.66
C VAL A 106 14.59 14.57 2.60
N GLY A 107 14.50 13.88 1.46
CA GLY A 107 15.50 13.93 0.40
C GLY A 107 15.23 14.96 -0.69
N LYS A 108 14.06 15.62 -0.70
CA LYS A 108 13.63 16.57 -1.74
C LYS A 108 13.70 16.01 -3.16
N LYS A 109 13.52 14.70 -3.29
CA LYS A 109 13.57 13.97 -4.57
C LYS A 109 12.22 13.34 -4.87
N GLU A 110 11.66 13.72 -6.01
CA GLU A 110 10.47 13.05 -6.54
C GLU A 110 10.82 11.67 -7.09
N THR A 111 9.86 10.75 -6.97
CA THR A 111 9.96 9.41 -7.55
C THR A 111 8.84 9.26 -8.56
N SER A 112 9.14 8.84 -9.78
CA SER A 112 8.11 8.61 -10.79
C SER A 112 7.25 7.39 -10.44
N THR A 113 5.99 7.41 -10.87
CA THR A 113 5.05 6.29 -10.68
C THR A 113 5.56 5.01 -11.33
N LEU A 114 6.31 5.10 -12.44
CA LEU A 114 6.95 3.96 -13.09
C LEU A 114 8.00 3.28 -12.19
N VAL A 115 8.85 4.06 -11.52
CA VAL A 115 9.84 3.51 -10.57
C VAL A 115 9.12 2.88 -9.39
N CYS A 116 8.10 3.54 -8.86
CA CYS A 116 7.28 2.98 -7.78
C CYS A 116 6.60 1.66 -8.18
N ARG A 117 6.01 1.56 -9.37
CA ARG A 117 5.43 0.30 -9.87
C ARG A 117 6.47 -0.83 -9.91
N LYS A 118 7.67 -0.57 -10.41
CA LYS A 118 8.76 -1.55 -10.41
C LYS A 118 9.15 -1.99 -8.99
N MET A 119 9.21 -1.05 -8.04
CA MET A 119 9.47 -1.36 -6.64
C MET A 119 8.38 -2.25 -6.03
N ILE A 120 7.11 -1.97 -6.32
CA ILE A 120 5.97 -2.77 -5.87
C ILE A 120 6.09 -4.21 -6.38
N HIS A 121 6.40 -4.39 -7.66
CA HIS A 121 6.64 -5.72 -8.24
C HIS A 121 7.85 -6.43 -7.62
N SER A 122 8.91 -5.70 -7.25
CA SER A 122 10.03 -6.29 -6.52
C SER A 122 9.59 -6.80 -5.15
N LEU A 123 8.92 -5.96 -4.36
CA LEU A 123 8.43 -6.32 -3.02
C LEU A 123 7.45 -7.50 -3.07
N LEU A 124 6.57 -7.53 -4.07
CA LEU A 124 5.62 -8.62 -4.23
C LEU A 124 6.32 -9.96 -4.46
N ARG A 125 7.40 -9.97 -5.26
CA ARG A 125 8.23 -11.16 -5.47
C ARG A 125 8.98 -11.56 -4.21
N ASP A 126 9.52 -10.58 -3.48
CA ASP A 126 10.23 -10.84 -2.22
C ASP A 126 9.29 -11.49 -1.19
N TYR A 127 8.04 -11.02 -1.08
CA TYR A 127 7.03 -11.65 -0.23
C TYR A 127 6.63 -13.05 -0.71
N ALA A 128 6.49 -13.27 -2.01
CA ALA A 128 6.20 -14.60 -2.53
C ALA A 128 7.34 -15.60 -2.25
N ALA A 129 8.59 -15.15 -2.28
CA ALA A 129 9.75 -15.98 -1.95
C ALA A 129 9.81 -16.34 -0.47
N LEU A 130 9.46 -15.41 0.43
CA LEU A 130 9.42 -15.66 1.88
C LEU A 130 8.33 -16.66 2.26
N ASP A 131 7.14 -16.55 1.66
CA ASP A 131 6.06 -17.51 1.90
C ASP A 131 6.45 -18.92 1.45
N GLY A 132 7.16 -19.05 0.32
CA GLY A 132 7.60 -20.35 -0.19
C GLY A 132 8.73 -20.99 0.61
N SER A 133 9.50 -20.22 1.38
CA SER A 133 10.55 -20.76 2.25
C SER A 133 10.03 -21.31 3.58
N ASP A 134 8.80 -20.96 3.98
CA ASP A 134 8.19 -21.43 5.23
C ASP A 134 7.62 -22.87 5.07
N ASP A 135 7.22 -23.26 3.86
CA ASP A 135 6.65 -24.60 3.56
C ASP A 135 7.68 -25.74 3.56
N ASP A 136 8.99 -25.45 3.50
CA ASP A 136 10.08 -26.45 3.47
C ASP A 136 10.54 -26.89 4.88
N SER A 137 9.85 -26.48 5.95
CA SER A 137 10.30 -26.69 7.34
C SER A 137 9.48 -27.68 8.20
N ASP A 138 8.46 -28.33 7.63
CA ASP A 138 7.55 -29.22 8.37
C ASP A 138 7.73 -30.74 8.08
N ASP A 139 8.86 -31.16 7.49
CA ASP A 139 9.18 -32.59 7.28
C ASP A 139 10.39 -33.02 8.15
N GLU A 140 10.29 -32.94 9.47
CA GLU A 140 11.15 -33.69 10.40
C GLU A 140 10.53 -33.79 11.81
N THR A 141 9.67 -34.79 12.05
CA THR A 141 9.76 -35.86 13.08
C THR A 141 8.44 -36.58 13.36
#